data_AF-A0A0M5JLE8-F1
#
_entry.id   AF-A0A0M5JLE8-F1
#
_cell.length_a   1.000
_cell.length_b   1.000
_cell.length_c   1.000
_cell.angle_alpha   90.00
_cell.angle_beta   90.00
_cell.angle_gamma   90.00
#
_symmetry.space_group_name_H-M   'P 1'
#
loop_
_entity.id
_entity.type
_entity.pdbx_description
1 polymer ?
#
loop_
_entity_poly.entity_id
_entity_poly.type
_entity_poly.pdbx_seq_one_letter_code
_entity_poly.pdbx_strand_id
1 'polypeptide(L)'
;MGEFIQHIPILSSPLQFLLLLLLNLLLGAIGFVPSFFVTAINIDALGLIWGSILTFSGEILGALFGFHLYRWGFSKVQREWFNHSIFKAIKNSSPWKVFSFVILFRIIPFVPSGLVTAGASLTSISGWFFMVASTIGKIPAVVIEIAIVFGIVKNVPSTYLYGFMVLFLIIITPFWIRKKGKNNSDS
;
A
#
# COMPACT_ATOMS: atom_id res chain seq x y z
N MET A 1 17.39 -27.13 -9.45
CA MET A 1 18.49 -26.78 -10.36
C MET A 1 17.95 -25.68 -11.26
N GLY A 2 18.23 -24.39 -11.03
CA GLY A 2 19.44 -23.81 -10.45
C GLY A 2 20.06 -22.75 -11.38
N GLU A 3 19.52 -22.54 -12.58
CA GLU A 3 20.23 -21.74 -13.62
C GLU A 3 19.38 -20.75 -14.43
N PHE A 4 18.09 -20.54 -14.15
CA PHE A 4 17.26 -19.61 -14.95
C PHE A 4 16.94 -18.26 -14.28
N ILE A 5 17.37 -18.03 -13.03
CA ILE A 5 17.23 -16.74 -12.33
C ILE A 5 18.61 -16.21 -11.89
N GLN A 6 19.66 -16.51 -12.67
CA GLN A 6 20.97 -15.86 -12.51
C GLN A 6 21.27 -14.82 -13.60
N HIS A 7 20.33 -14.57 -14.51
CA HIS A 7 20.52 -13.62 -15.61
C HIS A 7 19.45 -12.51 -15.65
N ILE A 8 19.33 -11.78 -14.55
CA ILE A 8 19.23 -10.31 -14.65
C ILE A 8 20.44 -9.74 -13.91
N PRO A 9 21.64 -9.72 -14.51
CA PRO A 9 22.68 -8.84 -14.01
C PRO A 9 22.29 -7.41 -14.43
N ILE A 10 22.52 -6.41 -13.58
CA ILE A 10 22.84 -4.99 -13.90
C ILE A 10 22.54 -4.07 -12.71
N LEU A 11 21.81 -4.53 -11.68
CA LEU A 11 21.66 -3.75 -10.47
C LEU A 11 22.55 -4.29 -9.35
N SER A 12 23.51 -3.48 -8.89
CA SER A 12 24.20 -3.72 -7.63
C SER A 12 23.17 -3.97 -6.52
N SER A 13 23.47 -4.81 -5.53
CA SER A 13 22.55 -5.09 -4.42
C SER A 13 21.94 -3.82 -3.78
N PRO A 14 22.65 -2.67 -3.69
CA PRO A 14 22.05 -1.42 -3.23
C PRO A 14 21.06 -0.80 -4.21
N LEU A 15 21.32 -0.89 -5.52
CA LEU A 15 20.44 -0.30 -6.54
C LEU A 15 19.14 -1.12 -6.67
N GLN A 16 19.19 -2.45 -6.50
CA GLN A 16 17.99 -3.30 -6.43
C GLN A 16 17.12 -2.94 -5.22
N PHE A 17 17.76 -2.77 -4.06
CA PHE A 17 17.08 -2.31 -2.85
C PHE A 17 16.42 -0.94 -3.07
N LEU A 18 17.13 0.01 -3.69
CA LEU A 18 16.59 1.34 -3.97
C LEU A 18 15.38 1.31 -4.92
N LEU A 19 15.45 0.56 -6.01
CA LEU A 19 14.32 0.45 -6.93
C LEU A 19 13.09 -0.17 -6.26
N LEU A 20 13.30 -1.23 -5.48
CA LEU A 20 12.22 -1.85 -4.72
C LEU A 20 11.66 -0.89 -3.67
N LEU A 21 12.50 -0.10 -2.99
CA LEU A 21 12.04 0.94 -2.06
C LEU A 21 11.17 1.99 -2.76
N LEU A 22 11.60 2.46 -3.94
CA LEU A 22 10.82 3.40 -4.75
C LEU A 22 9.49 2.78 -5.20
N LEU A 23 9.49 1.49 -5.57
CA LEU A 23 8.27 0.77 -5.89
C LEU A 23 7.32 0.70 -4.68
N ASN A 24 7.83 0.39 -3.47
CA ASN A 24 7.05 0.39 -2.24
C ASN A 24 6.43 1.77 -1.97
N LEU A 25 7.19 2.85 -2.17
CA LEU A 25 6.74 4.23 -2.01
C LEU A 25 5.57 4.55 -2.97
N LEU A 26 5.72 4.19 -4.25
CA LEU A 26 4.72 4.42 -5.28
C LEU A 26 3.45 3.59 -5.04
N LEU A 27 3.59 2.29 -4.77
CA LEU A 27 2.45 1.40 -4.55
C LEU A 27 1.72 1.72 -3.24
N GLY A 28 2.45 2.09 -2.18
CA GLY A 28 1.89 2.59 -0.94
C GLY A 28 1.09 3.89 -1.13
N ALA A 29 1.46 4.71 -2.10
CA ALA A 29 0.74 5.92 -2.47
C ALA A 29 -0.48 5.66 -3.37
N ILE A 30 -0.41 4.70 -4.31
CA ILE A 30 -1.53 4.36 -5.23
C ILE A 30 -2.71 3.73 -4.49
N GLY A 31 -2.45 3.09 -3.35
CA GLY A 31 -3.43 2.79 -2.30
C GLY A 31 -4.47 1.71 -2.55
N PHE A 32 -4.53 1.20 -3.77
CA PHE A 32 -5.41 0.09 -4.17
C PHE A 32 -4.70 -1.25 -4.31
N VAL A 33 -3.37 -1.26 -4.25
CA VAL A 33 -2.58 -2.49 -4.34
C VAL A 33 -2.42 -3.06 -2.93
N PRO A 34 -2.90 -4.29 -2.66
CA PRO A 34 -2.66 -4.95 -1.38
C PRO A 34 -1.16 -5.07 -1.08
N SER A 35 -0.76 -4.80 0.16
CA SER A 35 0.66 -4.80 0.56
C SER A 35 1.35 -6.14 0.34
N PHE A 36 0.61 -7.25 0.48
CA PHE A 36 1.17 -8.60 0.40
C PHE A 36 1.85 -8.91 -0.94
N PHE A 37 1.41 -8.29 -2.03
CA PHE A 37 2.07 -8.42 -3.33
C PHE A 37 3.47 -7.83 -3.31
N VAL A 38 3.61 -6.65 -2.70
CA VAL A 38 4.89 -5.95 -2.57
C VAL A 38 5.82 -6.73 -1.64
N THR A 39 5.28 -7.25 -0.54
CA THR A 39 5.99 -8.13 0.38
C THR A 39 6.50 -9.40 -0.30
N ALA A 40 5.68 -10.02 -1.16
CA ALA A 40 6.09 -11.19 -1.95
C ALA A 40 7.25 -10.87 -2.90
N ILE A 41 7.18 -9.74 -3.62
CA ILE A 41 8.27 -9.29 -4.49
C ILE A 41 9.55 -9.06 -3.67
N ASN A 42 9.44 -8.37 -2.54
CA ASN A 42 10.60 -8.04 -1.70
C ASN A 42 11.28 -9.32 -1.15
N ILE A 43 10.49 -10.30 -0.67
CA ILE A 43 11.00 -11.56 -0.11
C ILE A 43 11.57 -12.47 -1.20
N ASP A 44 10.91 -12.58 -2.36
CA ASP A 44 11.41 -13.35 -3.51
C ASP A 44 12.73 -12.76 -4.04
N ALA A 45 12.85 -11.43 -4.07
CA ALA A 45 14.01 -10.73 -4.62
C ALA A 45 15.21 -10.63 -3.66
N LEU A 46 14.99 -10.40 -2.35
CA LEU A 46 16.05 -10.09 -1.38
C LEU A 46 16.18 -11.15 -0.27
N GLY A 47 15.35 -12.19 -0.29
CA GLY A 47 15.24 -13.17 0.78
C GLY A 47 14.51 -12.64 2.00
N LEU A 48 14.31 -13.52 3.00
CA LEU A 48 13.46 -13.24 4.15
C LEU A 48 13.91 -12.00 4.95
N ILE A 49 15.19 -11.90 5.30
CA ILE A 49 15.67 -10.84 6.21
C ILE A 49 15.63 -9.47 5.53
N TRP A 50 16.33 -9.30 4.40
CA TRP A 50 16.40 -8.02 3.70
C TRP A 50 15.07 -7.63 3.04
N GLY A 51 14.32 -8.61 2.54
CA GLY A 51 12.96 -8.39 2.04
C GLY A 51 11.99 -7.91 3.12
N SER A 52 12.10 -8.44 4.34
CA SER A 52 11.28 -8.00 5.49
C SER A 52 11.62 -6.58 5.93
N ILE A 53 12.91 -6.26 6.06
CA ILE A 53 13.37 -4.91 6.40
C ILE A 53 12.88 -3.90 5.35
N LEU A 54 13.04 -4.23 4.06
CA LEU A 54 12.58 -3.38 2.98
C LEU A 54 11.07 -3.20 2.97
N THR A 55 10.31 -4.27 3.20
CA THR A 55 8.84 -4.22 3.30
C THR A 55 8.41 -3.28 4.41
N PHE A 56 8.96 -3.45 5.62
CA PHE A 56 8.58 -2.66 6.78
C PHE A 56 8.92 -1.17 6.59
N SER A 57 10.16 -0.88 6.16
CA SER A 57 10.61 0.50 5.89
C SER A 57 9.85 1.14 4.73
N GLY A 58 9.66 0.41 3.64
CA GLY A 58 8.94 0.85 2.46
C GLY A 58 7.48 1.16 2.75
N GLU A 59 6.82 0.41 3.64
CA GLU A 59 5.46 0.72 4.04
C GLU A 59 5.34 1.95 4.94
N ILE A 60 6.27 2.15 5.89
CA ILE A 60 6.26 3.35 6.74
C ILE A 60 6.47 4.59 5.87
N LEU A 61 7.50 4.56 5.01
CA LEU A 61 7.82 5.67 4.10
C LEU A 61 6.72 5.88 3.06
N GLY A 62 6.20 4.79 2.49
CA GLY A 62 5.06 4.74 1.57
C GLY A 62 3.80 5.37 2.18
N ALA A 63 3.45 4.98 3.40
CA ALA A 63 2.30 5.54 4.10
C ALA A 63 2.47 7.02 4.42
N LEU A 64 3.65 7.44 4.88
CA LEU A 64 3.94 8.84 5.18
C LEU A 64 3.91 9.71 3.92
N PHE A 65 4.56 9.27 2.85
CA PHE A 65 4.55 9.98 1.57
C PHE A 65 3.14 10.03 0.98
N GLY A 66 2.45 8.90 0.93
CA GLY A 66 1.06 8.80 0.51
C GLY A 66 0.15 9.72 1.31
N PHE A 67 0.33 9.83 2.63
CA PHE A 67 -0.48 10.69 3.49
C PHE A 67 -0.40 12.16 3.07
N HIS A 68 0.81 12.66 2.82
CA HIS A 68 1.00 14.03 2.36
C HIS A 68 0.47 14.22 0.94
N LEU A 69 0.68 13.24 0.06
CA LEU A 69 0.18 13.28 -1.31
C LEU A 69 -1.35 13.31 -1.37
N TYR A 70 -2.02 12.43 -0.62
CA TYR A 70 -3.47 12.40 -0.52
C TYR A 70 -4.02 13.68 0.08
N ARG A 71 -3.41 14.20 1.15
CA ARG A 71 -3.86 15.45 1.78
C ARG A 71 -3.73 16.64 0.83
N TRP A 72 -2.65 16.71 0.06
CA TRP A 72 -2.46 17.73 -0.97
C TRP A 72 -3.42 17.53 -2.15
N GLY A 73 -3.70 16.29 -2.54
CA GLY A 73 -4.71 15.99 -3.55
C GLY A 73 -6.09 16.47 -3.10
N PHE A 74 -6.51 16.10 -1.90
CA PHE A 74 -7.82 16.47 -1.34
C PHE A 74 -7.99 17.96 -1.10
N SER A 75 -6.91 18.71 -0.83
CA SER A 75 -6.99 20.17 -0.72
C SER A 75 -7.29 20.86 -2.06
N LYS A 76 -7.02 20.20 -3.18
CA LYS A 76 -7.31 20.69 -4.54
C LYS A 76 -8.66 20.26 -5.10
N VAL A 77 -9.31 19.27 -4.50
CA VAL A 77 -10.62 18.79 -4.93
C VAL A 77 -11.72 19.79 -4.51
N GLN A 78 -12.71 19.99 -5.36
CA GLN A 78 -13.85 20.86 -5.08
C GLN A 78 -14.59 20.40 -3.82
N ARG A 79 -15.05 21.35 -2.99
CA ARG A 79 -15.69 21.07 -1.69
C ARG A 79 -16.96 20.23 -1.82
N GLU A 80 -17.63 20.30 -2.96
CA GLU A 80 -18.87 19.58 -3.29
C GLU A 80 -18.69 18.05 -3.27
N TRP A 81 -17.52 17.55 -3.66
CA TRP A 81 -17.19 16.12 -3.59
C TRP A 81 -17.22 15.57 -2.15
N PHE A 82 -16.98 16.42 -1.16
CA PHE A 82 -16.98 16.05 0.26
C PHE A 82 -18.32 16.31 0.95
N ASN A 83 -19.38 16.69 0.20
CA ASN A 83 -20.67 16.98 0.81
C ASN A 83 -21.45 15.72 1.28
N HIS A 84 -21.03 14.53 0.85
CA HIS A 84 -21.63 13.27 1.29
C HIS A 84 -21.43 13.05 2.80
N SER A 85 -22.44 12.48 3.47
CA SER A 85 -22.47 12.28 4.93
C SER A 85 -21.22 11.56 5.46
N ILE A 86 -20.77 10.53 4.74
CA ILE A 86 -19.57 9.73 5.05
C ILE A 86 -18.31 10.60 5.10
N PHE A 87 -18.08 11.47 4.10
CA PHE A 87 -16.88 12.32 4.07
C PHE A 87 -16.92 13.39 5.17
N LYS A 88 -18.09 13.94 5.47
CA LYS A 88 -18.26 14.88 6.61
C LYS A 88 -17.96 14.19 7.94
N ALA A 89 -18.45 12.97 8.15
CA ALA A 89 -18.21 12.20 9.36
C ALA A 89 -16.71 11.89 9.56
N ILE A 90 -16.01 11.50 8.48
CA ILE A 90 -14.57 11.26 8.50
C ILE A 90 -13.82 12.56 8.82
N LYS A 91 -14.12 13.65 8.09
CA LYS A 91 -13.45 14.95 8.25
C LYS A 91 -13.60 15.53 9.67
N ASN A 92 -14.79 15.39 10.27
CA ASN A 92 -15.10 15.93 11.60
C ASN A 92 -14.67 15.01 12.75
N SER A 93 -14.02 13.88 12.47
CA SER A 93 -13.53 12.97 13.50
C SER A 93 -12.37 13.58 14.29
N SER A 94 -12.36 13.40 15.61
CA SER A 94 -11.26 13.88 16.44
C SER A 94 -9.95 13.15 16.10
N PRO A 95 -8.78 13.82 16.19
CA PRO A 95 -7.49 13.21 15.88
C PRO A 95 -7.23 11.90 16.65
N TRP A 96 -7.67 11.84 17.91
CA TRP A 96 -7.56 10.63 18.74
C TRP A 96 -8.42 9.47 18.22
N LYS A 97 -9.66 9.75 17.79
CA LYS A 97 -10.53 8.72 17.21
C LYS A 97 -9.94 8.19 15.90
N VAL A 98 -9.38 9.06 15.08
CA VAL A 98 -8.69 8.68 13.83
C VAL A 98 -7.45 7.86 14.13
N PHE A 99 -6.66 8.25 15.13
CA PHE A 99 -5.47 7.50 15.58
C PHE A 99 -5.83 6.05 15.93
N SER A 100 -6.88 5.85 16.74
CA SER A 100 -7.35 4.50 17.09
C SER A 100 -7.85 3.71 15.88
N PHE A 101 -8.60 4.34 14.97
CA PHE A 101 -9.06 3.66 13.75
C PHE A 101 -7.89 3.27 12.84
N VAL A 102 -6.88 4.13 12.70
CA VAL A 102 -5.69 3.80 11.91
C VAL A 102 -5.02 2.55 12.48
N ILE A 103 -4.83 2.46 13.79
CA ILE A 103 -4.26 1.24 14.43
C ILE A 103 -5.14 0.03 14.13
N LEU A 104 -6.44 0.11 14.39
CA LEU A 104 -7.37 -1.00 14.19
C LEU A 104 -7.37 -1.52 12.76
N PHE A 105 -7.48 -0.63 11.77
CA PHE A 105 -7.46 -1.04 10.37
C PHE A 105 -6.10 -1.55 9.91
N ARG A 106 -5.00 -1.07 10.52
CA ARG A 106 -3.63 -1.50 10.17
C ARG A 106 -3.26 -2.87 10.73
N ILE A 107 -3.89 -3.29 11.82
CA ILE A 107 -3.72 -4.63 12.42
C ILE A 107 -4.32 -5.70 11.51
N ILE A 108 -5.40 -5.38 10.79
CA ILE A 108 -6.05 -6.33 9.90
C ILE A 108 -5.11 -6.61 8.71
N PRO A 109 -4.63 -7.84 8.54
CA PRO A 109 -3.80 -8.19 7.39
C PRO A 109 -4.61 -7.97 6.10
N PHE A 110 -3.91 -7.64 5.01
CA PHE A 110 -4.49 -7.42 3.68
C PHE A 110 -5.34 -6.16 3.49
N VAL A 111 -5.61 -5.37 4.54
CA VAL A 111 -6.23 -4.05 4.34
C VAL A 111 -5.28 -3.18 3.52
N PRO A 112 -5.71 -2.64 2.36
CA PRO A 112 -4.87 -1.82 1.51
C PRO A 112 -4.39 -0.58 2.27
N SER A 113 -3.07 -0.39 2.30
CA SER A 113 -2.42 0.67 3.04
C SER A 113 -2.94 2.05 2.65
N GLY A 114 -3.13 2.31 1.36
CA GLY A 114 -3.58 3.62 0.93
C GLY A 114 -5.06 3.89 1.18
N LEU A 115 -5.93 2.89 1.40
CA LEU A 115 -7.29 3.16 1.88
C LEU A 115 -7.26 3.79 3.28
N VAL A 116 -6.47 3.20 4.19
CA VAL A 116 -6.30 3.74 5.55
C VAL A 116 -5.61 5.11 5.50
N THR A 117 -4.57 5.25 4.68
CA THR A 117 -3.85 6.51 4.49
C THR A 117 -4.75 7.62 3.93
N ALA A 118 -5.54 7.32 2.90
CA ALA A 118 -6.46 8.27 2.28
C ALA A 118 -7.53 8.71 3.29
N GLY A 119 -8.16 7.77 3.98
CA GLY A 119 -9.15 8.06 5.02
C GLY A 119 -8.58 8.95 6.13
N ALA A 120 -7.38 8.64 6.65
CA ALA A 120 -6.72 9.44 7.67
C ALA A 120 -6.34 10.83 7.16
N SER A 121 -5.87 10.94 5.92
CA SER A 121 -5.43 12.22 5.33
C SER A 121 -6.57 13.23 5.13
N LEU A 122 -7.82 12.77 5.01
CA LEU A 122 -9.02 13.61 4.95
C LEU A 122 -9.38 14.29 6.28
N THR A 123 -8.79 13.83 7.39
CA THR A 123 -9.08 14.32 8.74
C THR A 123 -8.07 15.38 9.20
N SER A 124 -8.27 15.91 10.40
CA SER A 124 -7.35 16.86 11.04
C SER A 124 -6.14 16.21 11.74
N ILE A 125 -5.97 14.89 11.68
CA ILE A 125 -4.82 14.21 12.28
C ILE A 125 -3.50 14.72 11.68
N SER A 126 -2.48 14.95 12.51
CA SER A 126 -1.16 15.37 12.04
C SER A 126 -0.40 14.18 11.43
N GLY A 127 0.57 14.47 10.54
CA GLY A 127 1.39 13.43 9.91
C GLY A 127 2.16 12.59 10.93
N TRP A 128 2.63 13.21 12.03
CA TRP A 128 3.31 12.50 13.11
C TRP A 128 2.39 11.50 13.83
N PHE A 129 1.19 11.93 14.24
CA PHE A 129 0.22 11.05 14.91
C PHE A 129 -0.22 9.90 13.98
N PHE A 130 -0.43 10.20 12.69
CA PHE A 130 -0.71 9.17 11.69
C PHE A 130 0.44 8.17 11.56
N MET A 131 1.69 8.64 11.48
CA MET A 131 2.86 7.78 11.35
C MET A 131 2.98 6.84 12.55
N VAL A 132 2.86 7.36 13.77
CA VAL A 132 2.93 6.56 15.00
C VAL A 132 1.82 5.51 15.02
N ALA A 133 0.57 5.90 14.77
CA ALA A 133 -0.55 4.95 14.70
C ALA A 133 -0.35 3.88 13.62
N SER A 134 0.08 4.31 12.43
CA SER A 134 0.29 3.41 11.30
C SER A 134 1.38 2.40 11.59
N THR A 135 2.53 2.84 12.12
CA THR A 135 3.64 1.94 12.48
C THR A 135 3.21 0.94 13.55
N ILE A 136 2.57 1.39 14.63
CA ILE A 136 2.10 0.50 15.71
C ILE A 136 1.15 -0.56 15.17
N GLY A 137 0.13 -0.16 14.41
CA GLY A 137 -0.85 -1.11 13.89
C GLY A 137 -0.28 -2.04 12.83
N LYS A 138 0.77 -1.62 12.10
CA LYS A 138 1.30 -2.37 10.97
C LYS A 138 2.37 -3.40 11.36
N ILE A 139 3.04 -3.25 12.51
CA ILE A 139 3.95 -4.26 13.07
C ILE A 139 3.30 -5.67 13.09
N PRO A 140 2.15 -5.90 13.76
CA PRO A 140 1.56 -7.24 13.83
C PRO A 140 1.08 -7.73 12.45
N ALA A 141 0.51 -6.84 11.64
CA ALA A 141 0.04 -7.22 10.31
C ALA A 141 1.19 -7.62 9.37
N VAL A 142 2.31 -6.90 9.37
CA VAL A 142 3.49 -7.22 8.55
C VAL A 142 4.13 -8.52 9.00
N VAL A 143 4.18 -8.81 10.31
CA VAL A 143 4.64 -10.12 10.80
C VAL A 143 3.79 -11.26 10.25
N ILE A 144 2.45 -11.14 10.31
CA ILE A 144 1.53 -12.13 9.75
C ILE A 144 1.71 -12.23 8.23
N GLU A 145 1.82 -11.09 7.56
CA GLU A 145 1.98 -11.00 6.11
C GLU A 145 3.26 -11.69 5.64
N ILE A 146 4.40 -11.41 6.29
CA ILE A 146 5.69 -12.05 6.01
C ILE A 146 5.59 -13.57 6.24
N ALA A 147 4.97 -14.02 7.32
CA ALA A 147 4.83 -15.46 7.60
C ALA A 147 4.05 -16.19 6.50
N ILE A 148 2.91 -15.61 6.09
CA ILE A 148 2.07 -16.15 5.01
C ILE A 148 2.83 -16.13 3.68
N VAL A 149 3.39 -14.97 3.31
CA VAL A 149 4.09 -14.77 2.05
C VAL A 149 5.32 -15.68 1.95
N PHE A 150 6.11 -15.80 3.00
CA PHE A 150 7.28 -16.68 3.01
C PHE A 150 6.88 -18.14 2.81
N GLY A 151 5.78 -18.58 3.43
CA GLY A 151 5.19 -19.89 3.18
C GLY A 151 4.77 -20.09 1.72
N ILE A 152 4.14 -19.08 1.12
CA ILE A 152 3.70 -19.14 -0.28
C ILE A 152 4.89 -19.15 -1.24
N VAL A 153 5.83 -18.21 -1.11
CA VAL A 153 7.01 -18.07 -1.98
C VAL A 153 7.88 -19.35 -1.96
N LYS A 154 7.96 -20.04 -0.81
CA LYS A 154 8.72 -21.29 -0.70
C LYS A 154 8.05 -22.48 -1.42
N ASN A 155 6.72 -22.53 -1.44
CA ASN A 155 5.97 -23.72 -1.88
C ASN A 155 5.29 -23.54 -3.25
N VAL A 156 5.09 -22.32 -3.70
CA VAL A 156 4.40 -21.98 -4.94
C VAL A 156 5.40 -21.38 -5.93
N PRO A 157 5.52 -21.91 -7.16
CA PRO A 157 6.40 -21.31 -8.17
C PRO A 157 6.05 -19.84 -8.43
N SER A 158 7.07 -18.97 -8.47
CA SER A 158 6.90 -17.52 -8.59
C SER A 158 6.08 -17.10 -9.82
N THR A 159 6.08 -17.90 -10.90
CA THR A 159 5.24 -17.70 -12.09
C THR A 159 3.75 -17.59 -11.77
N TYR A 160 3.23 -18.41 -10.84
CA TYR A 160 1.82 -18.35 -10.45
C TYR A 160 1.51 -17.09 -9.61
N LEU A 161 2.45 -16.67 -8.77
CA LEU A 161 2.33 -15.44 -7.97
C LEU A 161 2.28 -14.21 -8.87
N TYR A 162 3.25 -14.09 -9.78
CA TYR A 162 3.29 -12.99 -10.75
C TYR A 162 2.10 -13.02 -11.71
N GLY A 163 1.68 -14.21 -12.16
CA GLY A 163 0.48 -14.38 -12.98
C GLY A 163 -0.79 -13.91 -12.27
N PHE A 164 -0.96 -14.27 -10.99
CA PHE A 164 -2.09 -13.81 -10.18
C PHE A 164 -2.06 -12.29 -9.96
N MET A 165 -0.89 -11.71 -9.72
CA MET A 165 -0.73 -10.26 -9.57
C MET A 165 -1.08 -9.50 -10.85
N VAL A 166 -0.62 -9.98 -12.01
CA VAL A 166 -0.97 -9.40 -13.32
C VAL A 166 -2.47 -9.53 -13.59
N LEU A 167 -3.07 -10.69 -13.32
CA LEU A 167 -4.50 -10.90 -13.46
C LEU A 167 -5.30 -9.93 -12.57
N PHE A 168 -4.88 -9.76 -11.32
CA PHE A 168 -5.49 -8.81 -10.38
C PHE A 168 -5.45 -7.37 -10.90
N LEU A 169 -4.31 -6.94 -11.46
CA LEU A 169 -4.18 -5.61 -12.08
C LEU A 169 -5.07 -5.45 -13.32
N ILE A 170 -5.19 -6.50 -14.16
CA ILE A 170 -6.06 -6.53 -15.34
C ILE A 170 -7.54 -6.49 -14.95
N ILE A 171 -7.95 -7.10 -13.83
CA ILE A 171 -9.35 -7.05 -13.37
C ILE A 171 -9.69 -5.65 -12.83
N ILE A 172 -8.75 -5.02 -12.11
CA ILE A 172 -8.96 -3.70 -11.52
C ILE A 172 -9.00 -2.60 -12.58
N THR A 173 -8.09 -2.60 -13.55
CA THR A 173 -7.99 -1.54 -14.59
C THR A 173 -9.31 -1.19 -15.32
N PRO A 174 -10.11 -2.13 -15.83
CA PRO A 174 -11.37 -1.83 -16.52
C PRO A 174 -12.46 -1.31 -15.56
N PHE A 175 -12.45 -1.70 -14.28
CA PHE A 175 -13.34 -1.13 -13.27
C PHE A 175 -13.09 0.37 -13.09
N TRP A 176 -11.83 0.80 -13.17
CA TRP A 176 -11.44 2.21 -13.11
C TRP A 176 -11.83 3.01 -14.36
N ILE A 177 -11.61 2.44 -15.55
CA ILE A 177 -11.89 3.14 -16.83
C ILE A 177 -13.41 3.28 -17.03
N ARG A 178 -14.20 2.24 -16.73
CA ARG A 178 -15.67 2.27 -16.87
C ARG A 178 -16.33 3.26 -15.92
N LYS A 179 -15.79 3.46 -14.72
CA LYS A 179 -16.31 4.44 -13.76
C LYS A 179 -16.01 5.88 -14.18
N LYS A 180 -14.94 6.12 -14.95
CA LYS A 180 -14.60 7.43 -15.50
C LYS A 180 -15.46 7.81 -16.71
N GLY A 181 -15.88 6.84 -17.52
CA GLY A 181 -16.72 7.05 -18.70
C GLY A 181 -18.19 7.39 -18.40
N LYS A 182 -18.72 6.98 -17.23
CA LYS A 182 -20.13 7.22 -16.87
C LYS A 182 -20.39 8.58 -16.22
N ASN A 183 -19.35 9.33 -15.85
CA ASN A 183 -19.46 10.67 -15.27
C ASN A 183 -19.37 11.81 -16.33
N ASN A 184 -19.16 11.47 -17.60
CA ASN A 184 -19.03 12.44 -18.70
C ASN A 184 -20.22 12.42 -19.68
N SER A 185 -21.28 11.65 -19.41
CA SER A 185 -22.45 11.52 -20.31
C SER A 185 -23.71 12.25 -19.86
N ASP A 186 -23.67 12.92 -18.70
CA ASP A 186 -24.84 13.58 -18.09
C ASP A 186 -24.62 15.10 -17.92
N SER A 187 -23.75 15.71 -18.73
CA SER A 187 -23.55 17.18 -18.81
C SER A 187 -24.03 17.74 -20.13
#